data_AF-D2KUR6-F1
#
_entry.id   AF-D2KUR6-F1
#
_cell.length_a   1.000
_cell.length_b   1.000
_cell.length_c   1.000
_cell.angle_alpha   90.00
_cell.angle_beta   90.00
_cell.angle_gamma   90.00
#
_symmetry.space_group_name_H-M   'P 1'
#
loop_
_entity.id
_entity.type
_entity.pdbx_description
1 polymer ?
#
loop_
_entity_poly.entity_id
_entity_poly.type
_entity_poly.pdbx_seq_one_letter_code
_entity_poly.pdbx_strand_id
1 'polypeptide(L)'
;NLSGDPYVLHTNVFTRGGGGREQQFYLWFDPTADFHTYSVLWTAKSIVFSVDGTAIREFRNLEGIGVPYANKQAMRVYASIWNAEFWATRGGQVKTNWTQAPFTASYRRFHADACIWSSGKSSCSSDDDDKDDDDLDDDDDWLAKESDLMIQESIRWVQKKYII
;
A
#
# COMPACT_ATOMS: atom_id res chain seq x y z
N ASN A 1 15.53 -0.37 14.94
CA ASN A 1 14.79 0.40 15.96
C ASN A 1 15.51 0.27 17.30
N LEU A 2 15.60 1.32 18.11
CA LEU A 2 16.06 1.19 19.50
C LEU A 2 14.83 0.87 20.36
N SER A 3 14.99 0.07 21.42
CA SER A 3 13.87 -0.26 22.30
C SER A 3 13.24 1.02 22.86
N GLY A 4 11.94 1.20 22.64
CA GLY A 4 11.18 2.38 23.08
C GLY A 4 11.05 3.50 22.03
N ASP A 5 11.83 3.47 20.94
CA ASP A 5 11.64 4.41 19.83
C ASP A 5 10.46 3.95 18.95
N PRO A 6 9.66 4.89 18.40
CA PRO A 6 8.53 4.54 17.54
C PRO A 6 8.97 3.86 16.24
N TYR A 7 8.22 2.86 15.80
CA TYR A 7 8.41 2.27 14.48
C TYR A 7 7.95 3.24 13.39
N VAL A 8 8.67 3.22 12.26
CA VAL A 8 8.34 4.01 11.07
C VAL A 8 7.75 3.08 10.01
N LEU A 9 6.56 3.40 9.54
CA LEU A 9 5.98 2.80 8.34
C LEU A 9 6.43 3.62 7.12
N HIS A 10 7.01 2.93 6.14
CA HIS A 10 7.48 3.55 4.91
C HIS A 10 6.67 3.07 3.71
N THR A 11 6.14 4.00 2.92
CA THR A 11 5.47 3.69 1.65
C THR A 11 6.27 4.25 0.48
N ASN A 12 6.26 3.55 -0.66
CA ASN A 12 6.88 4.01 -1.88
C ASN A 12 6.11 3.49 -3.10
N VAL A 13 6.19 4.20 -4.21
CA VAL A 13 5.56 3.81 -5.47
C VAL A 13 6.57 3.93 -6.60
N PHE A 14 6.84 2.82 -7.26
CA PHE A 14 7.72 2.73 -8.42
C PHE A 14 6.90 2.63 -9.70
N THR A 15 7.24 3.46 -10.68
CA THR A 15 6.59 3.46 -12.00
C THR A 15 7.66 3.55 -13.07
N ARG A 16 7.66 2.63 -14.04
CA ARG A 16 8.66 2.57 -15.12
C ARG A 16 10.12 2.60 -14.60
N GLY A 17 10.38 1.92 -13.49
CA GLY A 17 11.69 1.89 -12.83
C GLY A 17 12.03 3.12 -11.98
N GLY A 18 11.26 4.21 -12.06
CA GLY A 18 11.45 5.40 -11.24
C GLY A 18 10.71 5.29 -9.90
N GLY A 19 11.46 5.38 -8.80
CA GLY A 19 10.96 5.47 -7.42
C GLY A 19 11.09 6.89 -6.87
N GLY A 20 11.63 7.04 -5.65
CA GLY A 20 11.86 8.36 -5.04
C GLY A 20 10.58 9.04 -4.53
N ARG A 21 9.56 8.24 -4.21
CA ARG A 21 8.24 8.70 -3.76
C ARG A 21 7.98 8.23 -2.34
N GLU A 22 8.99 8.30 -1.51
CA GLU A 22 8.97 7.93 -0.11
C GLU A 22 7.98 8.79 0.69
N GLN A 23 7.16 8.16 1.52
CA GLN A 23 6.45 8.82 2.62
C GLN A 23 6.60 7.98 3.88
N GLN A 24 6.96 8.63 4.97
CA GLN A 24 7.23 8.00 6.26
C GLN A 24 6.19 8.44 7.29
N PHE A 25 5.75 7.50 8.11
CA PHE A 25 4.73 7.73 9.12
C PHE A 25 5.14 7.09 10.44
N TYR A 26 4.88 7.78 11.55
CA TYR A 26 4.66 7.10 12.83
C TYR A 26 3.26 6.48 12.84
N LEU A 27 3.07 5.44 13.66
CA LEU A 27 1.77 4.83 13.87
C LEU A 27 1.13 5.36 15.16
N TRP A 28 -0.20 5.41 15.20
CA TRP A 28 -0.97 5.82 16.38
C TRP A 28 -1.13 4.71 17.43
N PHE A 29 -0.36 3.63 17.29
CA PHE A 29 -0.32 2.45 18.15
C PHE A 29 1.08 1.84 18.12
N ASP A 30 1.35 0.90 19.04
CA ASP A 30 2.55 0.07 19.02
C ASP A 30 2.33 -1.15 18.09
N PRO A 31 2.98 -1.20 16.90
CA PRO A 31 2.77 -2.28 15.94
C PRO A 31 3.36 -3.62 16.38
N THR A 32 4.05 -3.67 17.53
CA THR A 32 4.63 -4.90 18.09
C THR A 32 3.73 -5.57 19.12
N ALA A 33 2.69 -4.86 19.60
CA ALA A 33 1.83 -5.31 20.69
C ALA A 33 0.67 -6.22 20.23
N ASP A 34 0.14 -6.02 19.02
CA ASP A 34 -0.90 -6.86 18.42
C ASP A 34 -0.78 -6.82 16.87
N PHE A 35 -1.55 -7.66 16.19
CA PHE A 35 -1.66 -7.63 14.74
C PHE A 35 -2.58 -6.50 14.28
N HIS A 36 -2.07 -5.73 13.33
CA HIS A 36 -2.79 -4.71 12.59
C HIS A 36 -2.94 -5.11 11.11
N THR A 37 -3.96 -4.58 10.45
CA THR A 37 -4.23 -4.85 9.04
C THR A 37 -3.56 -3.80 8.17
N TYR A 38 -2.67 -4.22 7.28
CA TYR A 38 -2.05 -3.36 6.27
C TYR A 38 -2.60 -3.75 4.91
N SER A 39 -3.25 -2.79 4.23
CA SER A 39 -3.95 -3.04 2.97
C SER A 39 -3.43 -2.13 1.87
N VAL A 40 -3.45 -2.66 0.63
CA VAL A 40 -3.22 -1.89 -0.59
C VAL A 40 -4.41 -2.13 -1.50
N LEU A 41 -5.21 -1.10 -1.74
CA LEU A 41 -6.23 -1.09 -2.79
C LEU A 41 -5.61 -0.45 -4.03
N TRP A 42 -5.56 -1.19 -5.13
CA TRP A 42 -4.95 -0.71 -6.36
C TRP A 42 -5.90 -0.94 -7.53
N THR A 43 -6.41 0.16 -8.09
CA THR A 43 -7.37 0.18 -9.19
C THR A 43 -6.82 0.96 -10.38
N ALA A 44 -7.59 1.10 -11.46
CA ALA A 44 -7.23 2.00 -12.55
C ALA A 44 -7.22 3.50 -12.15
N LYS A 45 -7.90 3.84 -11.03
CA LYS A 45 -8.08 5.23 -10.56
C LYS A 45 -6.96 5.66 -9.59
N SER A 46 -6.60 4.84 -8.62
CA SER A 46 -5.59 5.17 -7.60
C SER A 46 -5.05 3.95 -6.85
N ILE A 47 -3.90 4.14 -6.19
CA ILE A 47 -3.34 3.22 -5.20
C ILE A 47 -3.56 3.82 -3.82
N VAL A 48 -4.33 3.15 -2.96
CA VAL A 48 -4.59 3.56 -1.59
C VAL A 48 -3.89 2.60 -0.64
N PHE A 49 -3.07 3.16 0.26
CA PHE A 49 -2.45 2.42 1.35
C PHE A 49 -3.24 2.70 2.63
N SER A 50 -3.58 1.65 3.37
CA SER A 50 -4.40 1.76 4.58
C SER A 50 -3.83 0.94 5.73
N VAL A 51 -4.05 1.43 6.95
CA VAL A 51 -3.73 0.76 8.22
C VAL A 51 -5.01 0.68 9.03
N ASP A 52 -5.47 -0.54 9.35
CA ASP A 52 -6.74 -0.82 10.02
C ASP A 52 -7.94 -0.09 9.38
N GLY A 53 -7.98 -0.08 8.04
CA GLY A 53 -9.03 0.60 7.27
C GLY A 53 -8.87 2.13 7.20
N THR A 54 -7.91 2.73 7.89
CA THR A 54 -7.61 4.17 7.77
C THR A 54 -6.66 4.41 6.60
N ALA A 55 -7.10 5.11 5.55
CA ALA A 55 -6.22 5.46 4.45
C ALA A 55 -5.13 6.45 4.90
N ILE A 56 -3.87 6.08 4.68
CA ILE A 56 -2.67 6.86 5.07
C ILE A 56 -2.03 7.57 3.87
N ARG A 57 -2.25 7.06 2.66
CA ARG A 57 -1.69 7.59 1.42
C ARG A 57 -2.53 7.19 0.21
N GLU A 58 -2.72 8.14 -0.71
CA GLU A 58 -3.29 7.89 -2.02
C GLU A 58 -2.28 8.31 -3.11
N PHE A 59 -2.08 7.45 -4.10
CA PHE A 59 -1.36 7.76 -5.33
C PHE A 59 -2.33 7.67 -6.52
N ARG A 60 -2.84 8.83 -6.94
CA ARG A 60 -3.83 8.93 -8.02
C ARG A 60 -3.21 8.65 -9.38
N ASN A 61 -3.98 8.04 -10.27
CA ASN A 61 -3.64 7.95 -11.67
C ASN A 61 -3.74 9.34 -12.31
N LEU A 62 -2.58 9.92 -12.59
CA LEU A 62 -2.41 11.24 -13.19
C LEU A 62 -1.68 11.14 -14.53
N GLU A 63 -1.85 10.01 -15.25
CA GLU A 63 -1.25 9.81 -16.58
C GLU A 63 -1.69 10.89 -17.58
N GLY A 64 -2.92 11.39 -17.45
CA GLY A 64 -3.44 12.49 -18.29
C GLY A 64 -2.66 13.80 -18.19
N ILE A 65 -1.89 14.00 -17.11
CA ILE A 65 -0.97 15.13 -16.95
C ILE A 65 0.51 14.70 -16.95
N GLY A 66 0.80 13.49 -17.43
CA GLY A 66 2.15 13.00 -17.66
C GLY A 66 2.83 12.30 -16.48
N VAL A 67 2.14 12.10 -15.34
CA VAL A 67 2.69 11.33 -14.21
C VAL A 67 2.48 9.84 -14.49
N PRO A 68 3.55 9.03 -14.63
CA PRO A 68 3.38 7.61 -14.90
C PRO A 68 2.63 6.90 -13.77
N TYR A 69 1.82 5.90 -14.14
CA TYR A 69 1.07 5.08 -13.20
C TYR A 69 1.42 3.59 -13.39
N ALA A 70 1.25 2.80 -12.32
CA ALA A 70 1.42 1.36 -12.39
C ALA A 70 0.09 0.75 -12.86
N ASN A 71 -0.07 0.51 -14.15
CA ASN A 71 -1.24 -0.18 -14.71
C ASN A 71 -0.92 -1.08 -15.91
N LYS A 72 0.34 -1.10 -16.37
CA LYS A 72 0.76 -1.84 -17.58
C LYS A 72 1.48 -3.15 -17.30
N GLN A 73 1.75 -3.47 -16.04
CA GLN A 73 2.53 -4.63 -15.63
C GLN A 73 1.80 -5.34 -14.51
N ALA A 74 1.55 -6.64 -14.70
CA ALA A 74 1.03 -7.49 -13.65
C ALA A 74 2.06 -7.61 -12.51
N MET A 75 1.58 -7.63 -11.28
CA MET A 75 2.43 -7.64 -10.09
C MET A 75 2.25 -8.91 -9.27
N ARG A 76 3.20 -9.11 -8.35
CA ARG A 76 3.14 -10.16 -7.34
C ARG A 76 3.28 -9.52 -5.97
N VAL A 77 2.65 -10.14 -4.98
CA VAL A 77 2.78 -9.75 -3.58
C VAL A 77 4.01 -10.46 -3.00
N TYR A 78 4.82 -9.71 -2.27
CA TYR A 78 6.00 -10.23 -1.57
C TYR A 78 5.97 -9.76 -0.11
N ALA A 79 6.48 -10.60 0.79
CA ALA A 79 6.76 -10.25 2.17
C ALA A 79 8.15 -10.79 2.52
N SER A 80 8.94 -10.00 3.23
CA SER A 80 10.29 -10.39 3.63
C SER A 80 10.70 -9.68 4.93
N ILE A 81 11.62 -10.30 5.66
CA ILE A 81 12.37 -9.69 6.75
C ILE A 81 13.85 -9.74 6.36
N TRP A 82 14.53 -8.59 6.40
CA TRP A 82 15.92 -8.49 5.95
C TRP A 82 16.65 -7.32 6.65
N ASN A 83 17.99 -7.34 6.62
CA ASN A 83 18.81 -6.29 7.24
C ASN A 83 19.06 -5.11 6.29
N ALA A 84 18.63 -3.92 6.70
CA ALA A 84 18.75 -2.68 5.94
C ALA A 84 19.53 -1.58 6.71
N GLU A 85 20.52 -1.98 7.52
CA GLU A 85 21.26 -1.11 8.46
C GLU A 85 21.96 0.11 7.85
N PHE A 86 22.13 0.16 6.52
CA PHE A 86 22.71 1.31 5.83
C PHE A 86 21.78 2.51 5.76
N TRP A 87 20.46 2.34 5.94
CA TRP A 87 19.49 3.43 5.83
C TRP A 87 18.30 3.32 6.79
N ALA A 88 17.94 2.12 7.26
CA ALA A 88 16.64 1.89 7.88
C ALA A 88 16.39 2.59 9.21
N THR A 89 17.37 2.61 10.14
CA THR A 89 17.18 3.22 11.46
C THR A 89 18.00 4.51 11.57
N ARG A 90 17.32 5.65 11.77
CA ARG A 90 17.91 7.00 11.83
C ARG A 90 18.84 7.28 10.65
N GLY A 91 18.38 7.02 9.43
CA GLY A 91 19.18 7.19 8.22
C GLY A 91 20.43 6.31 8.16
N GLY A 92 20.44 5.18 8.88
CA GLY A 92 21.57 4.23 8.92
C GLY A 92 22.56 4.46 10.06
N GLN A 93 22.31 5.41 10.96
CA GLN A 93 23.19 5.68 12.11
C GLN A 93 23.14 4.57 13.17
N VAL A 94 22.00 3.90 13.31
CA VAL A 94 21.84 2.79 14.27
C VAL A 94 21.91 1.47 13.52
N LYS A 95 22.90 0.65 13.87
CA LYS A 95 23.15 -0.66 13.27
C LYS A 95 22.39 -1.78 13.99
N THR A 96 22.17 -2.88 13.29
CA THR A 96 21.50 -4.06 13.84
C THR A 96 22.37 -4.70 14.92
N ASN A 97 21.83 -4.86 16.12
CA ASN A 97 22.49 -5.61 17.18
C ASN A 97 22.14 -7.11 17.08
N TRP A 98 22.99 -7.88 16.42
CA TRP A 98 22.76 -9.31 16.17
C TRP A 98 22.73 -10.18 17.43
N THR A 99 23.18 -9.69 18.58
CA THR A 99 23.03 -10.40 19.87
C THR A 99 21.56 -10.51 20.32
N GLN A 100 20.67 -9.70 19.74
CA GLN A 100 19.22 -9.74 19.99
C GLN A 100 18.46 -10.66 19.02
N ALA A 101 19.15 -11.39 18.15
CA ALA A 101 18.52 -12.37 17.27
C ALA A 101 17.87 -13.51 18.08
N PRO A 102 16.76 -14.11 17.59
CA PRO A 102 16.16 -13.89 16.26
C PRO A 102 15.23 -12.67 16.18
N PHE A 103 15.27 -11.97 15.05
CA PHE A 103 14.28 -10.95 14.69
C PHE A 103 13.08 -11.63 14.03
N THR A 104 11.89 -11.47 14.60
CA THR A 104 10.70 -12.21 14.17
C THR A 104 9.61 -11.23 13.71
N ALA A 105 9.05 -11.49 12.53
CA ALA A 105 7.84 -10.84 12.03
C ALA A 105 6.76 -11.91 11.84
N SER A 106 5.56 -11.65 12.36
CA SER A 106 4.43 -12.58 12.29
C SER A 106 3.38 -12.05 11.33
N TYR A 107 2.89 -12.91 10.43
CA TYR A 107 1.86 -12.56 9.44
C TYR A 107 0.67 -13.51 9.59
N ARG A 108 -0.55 -12.98 9.44
CA ARG A 108 -1.79 -13.77 9.46
C ARG A 108 -2.84 -13.15 8.55
N ARG A 109 -3.89 -13.91 8.23
CA ARG A 109 -5.04 -13.46 7.40
C ARG A 109 -4.61 -12.91 6.04
N PHE A 110 -3.84 -13.71 5.30
CA PHE A 110 -3.53 -13.40 3.91
C PHE A 110 -4.83 -13.38 3.10
N HIS A 111 -5.12 -12.24 2.49
CA HIS A 111 -6.28 -12.04 1.65
C HIS A 111 -5.83 -11.27 0.41
N ALA A 112 -6.22 -11.78 -0.75
CA ALA A 112 -5.97 -11.16 -2.03
C ALA A 112 -7.23 -11.35 -2.87
N ASP A 113 -7.86 -10.23 -3.21
CA ASP A 113 -8.93 -10.16 -4.19
C ASP A 113 -8.42 -9.26 -5.32
N ALA A 114 -8.18 -9.85 -6.48
CA ALA A 114 -7.42 -9.22 -7.55
C ALA A 114 -7.70 -9.87 -8.91
N CYS A 115 -7.57 -9.08 -9.97
CA CYS A 115 -7.50 -9.63 -11.31
C CYS A 115 -6.23 -10.46 -11.52
N ILE A 116 -6.41 -11.71 -11.90
CA ILE A 116 -5.30 -12.63 -12.15
C ILE A 116 -4.82 -12.51 -13.59
N TRP A 117 -3.54 -12.20 -13.75
CA TRP A 117 -2.88 -12.24 -15.05
C TRP A 117 -2.42 -13.68 -15.37
N SER A 118 -3.01 -14.30 -16.37
CA SER A 118 -2.65 -15.65 -16.81
C SER A 118 -2.71 -15.77 -18.34
N SER A 119 -1.81 -16.56 -18.93
CA SER A 119 -1.78 -16.81 -20.39
C SER A 119 -1.83 -15.54 -21.27
N GLY A 120 -1.23 -14.45 -20.81
CA GLY A 120 -1.18 -13.18 -21.53
C GLY A 120 -2.45 -12.31 -21.47
N LYS A 121 -3.41 -12.64 -20.59
CA LYS A 121 -4.64 -11.88 -20.39
C LYS A 121 -4.93 -11.66 -18.91
N SER A 122 -5.63 -10.56 -18.61
CA SER A 122 -6.17 -10.29 -17.27
C SER A 122 -7.52 -10.99 -17.10
N SER A 123 -7.90 -11.31 -15.86
CA SER A 123 -9.24 -11.81 -15.55
C SER A 123 -10.28 -10.72 -15.33
N CYS A 124 -9.90 -9.43 -15.19
CA CYS A 124 -10.88 -8.35 -15.22
C CYS A 124 -11.45 -8.21 -16.64
N SER A 125 -12.73 -7.84 -16.73
CA SER A 125 -13.29 -7.30 -17.97
C SER A 125 -12.57 -6.00 -18.34
N SER A 126 -12.39 -5.80 -19.63
CA SER A 126 -11.99 -4.49 -20.18
C SER A 126 -13.31 -3.88 -20.63
N ASP A 127 -13.98 -3.11 -19.77
CA ASP A 127 -15.30 -2.54 -20.07
C ASP A 127 -15.18 -1.41 -21.10
N ASP A 128 -14.80 -1.75 -22.34
CA ASP A 128 -14.79 -0.85 -23.50
C ASP A 128 -15.57 -1.42 -24.70
N ASP A 129 -16.12 -2.63 -24.64
CA ASP A 129 -16.99 -3.17 -25.68
C ASP A 129 -18.36 -3.55 -25.08
N ASP A 130 -19.41 -2.93 -25.63
CA ASP A 130 -20.85 -3.18 -25.41
C ASP A 130 -21.48 -2.71 -24.08
N LYS A 131 -21.70 -1.39 -24.00
CA LYS A 131 -22.89 -0.86 -23.29
C LYS A 131 -24.11 -1.06 -24.19
N ASP A 132 -24.56 -2.30 -24.31
CA ASP A 132 -25.98 -2.53 -24.51
C ASP A 132 -26.60 -2.90 -23.16
N ASP A 133 -27.69 -2.21 -22.93
CA ASP A 133 -28.61 -2.21 -21.80
C ASP A 133 -28.89 -3.62 -21.23
N ASP A 134 -29.20 -3.68 -19.94
CA ASP A 134 -29.90 -4.79 -19.27
C ASP A 134 -29.04 -5.92 -18.64
N ASP A 135 -28.12 -5.64 -17.72
CA ASP A 135 -27.89 -6.56 -16.58
C ASP A 135 -27.19 -5.85 -15.41
N LEU A 136 -27.93 -5.71 -14.31
CA LEU A 136 -27.47 -5.19 -13.02
C LEU A 136 -26.73 -6.30 -12.26
N ASP A 137 -25.50 -6.60 -12.65
CA ASP A 137 -24.59 -7.35 -11.78
C ASP A 137 -23.82 -6.34 -10.90
N ASP A 138 -24.45 -6.01 -9.78
CA ASP A 138 -24.05 -5.08 -8.70
C ASP A 138 -22.81 -5.55 -7.89
N ASP A 139 -22.05 -6.55 -8.40
CA ASP A 139 -21.04 -7.28 -7.63
C ASP A 139 -19.59 -6.77 -7.82
N ASP A 140 -19.29 -5.98 -8.85
CA ASP A 140 -17.92 -5.46 -9.10
C ASP A 140 -17.62 -4.10 -8.43
N ASP A 141 -18.62 -3.44 -7.82
CA ASP A 141 -18.49 -2.07 -7.28
C ASP A 141 -17.94 -1.99 -5.84
N TRP A 142 -17.64 -3.12 -5.19
CA TRP A 142 -17.10 -3.08 -3.81
C TRP A 142 -15.67 -2.54 -3.75
N LEU A 143 -14.88 -2.66 -4.82
CA LEU A 143 -13.51 -2.14 -4.92
C LEU A 143 -13.44 -0.61 -4.86
N ALA A 144 -14.57 0.09 -5.03
CA ALA A 144 -14.68 1.55 -4.99
C ALA A 144 -15.62 2.07 -3.89
N LYS A 145 -16.06 1.22 -2.94
CA LYS A 145 -17.07 1.61 -1.92
C LYS A 145 -16.56 2.58 -0.86
N GLU A 146 -15.26 2.85 -0.78
CA GLU A 146 -14.76 3.89 0.12
C GLU A 146 -14.87 5.25 -0.57
N SER A 147 -15.78 6.10 -0.09
CA SER A 147 -16.00 7.41 -0.68
C SER A 147 -14.70 8.24 -0.68
N ASP A 148 -14.37 8.88 -1.81
CA ASP A 148 -13.21 9.77 -1.97
C ASP A 148 -13.05 10.78 -0.82
N LEU A 149 -14.17 11.27 -0.26
CA LEU A 149 -14.16 12.19 0.87
C LEU A 149 -13.58 11.57 2.15
N MET A 150 -13.97 10.34 2.49
CA MET A 150 -13.45 9.63 3.66
C MET A 150 -11.94 9.37 3.53
N ILE A 151 -11.49 8.94 2.35
CA ILE A 151 -10.07 8.75 2.04
C ILE A 151 -9.31 10.07 2.23
N GLN A 152 -9.84 11.18 1.71
CA GLN A 152 -9.18 12.48 1.84
C GLN A 152 -9.15 12.98 3.28
N GLU A 153 -10.22 12.79 4.04
CA GLU A 153 -10.28 13.20 5.45
C GLU A 153 -9.30 12.40 6.32
N SER A 154 -9.24 11.08 6.14
CA SER A 154 -8.31 10.23 6.86
C SER A 154 -6.87 10.60 6.51
N ILE A 155 -6.54 10.77 5.23
CA ILE A 155 -5.20 11.17 4.78
C ILE A 155 -4.82 12.52 5.38
N ARG A 156 -5.73 13.51 5.39
CA ARG A 156 -5.46 14.82 6.02
C ARG A 156 -5.15 14.69 7.51
N TRP A 157 -5.90 13.84 8.23
CA TRP A 157 -5.65 13.59 9.65
C TRP A 157 -4.29 12.91 9.86
N VAL A 158 -3.96 11.89 9.05
CA VAL A 158 -2.68 11.18 9.11
C VAL A 158 -1.51 12.12 8.82
N GLN A 159 -1.59 12.85 7.71
CA GLN A 159 -0.56 13.81 7.30
C GLN A 159 -0.34 14.91 8.34
N LYS A 160 -1.40 15.37 9.00
CA LYS A 160 -1.27 16.42 10.02
C LYS A 160 -0.57 15.95 11.29
N LYS A 161 -0.69 14.67 11.65
CA LYS A 161 -0.31 14.18 12.99
C LYS A 161 0.86 13.20 12.99
N TYR A 162 1.05 12.45 11.90
CA TYR A 162 1.87 11.24 11.90
C TYR A 162 2.90 11.18 10.78
N ILE A 163 2.83 12.03 9.75
CA ILE A 163 3.88 12.11 8.73
C ILE A 163 5.17 12.70 9.33
N ILE A 164 6.33 12.22 8.86
CA ILE A 164 7.65 12.70 9.28
C ILE A 164 8.51 13.14 8.09
#